data_AF-A0A0D0AVE8-F1
#
_entry.id   AF-A0A0D0AVE8-F1
#
_cell.length_a   1.000
_cell.length_b   1.000
_cell.length_c   1.000
_cell.angle_alpha   90.00
_cell.angle_beta   90.00
_cell.angle_gamma   90.00
#
_symmetry.space_group_name_H-M   'P 1'
#
loop_
_entity.id
_entity.type
_entity.pdbx_description
1 polymer ?
#
loop_
_entity_poly.entity_id
_entity_poly.type
_entity_poly.pdbx_seq_one_letter_code
_entity_poly.pdbx_strand_id
1 'polypeptide(L)'
;MTENKGDSTNASAAKNDLQGLELAEHHFGPLLHPTCGTQSAWTNYSINRLQTNQKYRTVVSAPGKGSEDGPRADESGEAWLFVNAKSCVSQIEKEMSLEHGALQKCITIVHNEMLLDADEDSDPRSADLTARIYSPTAPMYIDVHFQYYLRSRVSSAQWFYSLGFKIHRRPSAMAGDASVIKKELRKAHPPDVHTRNGWQNLCWGYYDDSCGHKVWRPVERGKVELHQESVLDIHEALFGELEKPADTDSEAMLAYRRSLVRGIRLLLAAVGVSYNIACTDDEHDDPPRNLTLEGLHDTWVGRRIRNVCGIRLDRDAEDEQTGVYLRRDQARSEDNDFEDDEDNSDYDF
;
A
#
# COMPACT_ATOMS: atom_id res chain seq x y z
N MET A 1 -31.24 14.59 68.07
CA MET A 1 -31.49 14.37 66.63
C MET A 1 -30.63 15.35 65.88
N THR A 2 -29.43 14.94 65.52
CA THR A 2 -28.47 15.73 64.75
C THR A 2 -28.12 14.86 63.55
N GLU A 3 -28.64 15.25 62.39
CA GLU A 3 -28.47 14.53 61.14
C GLU A 3 -27.02 14.61 60.68
N ASN A 4 -26.41 13.43 60.49
CA ASN A 4 -25.15 13.24 59.81
C ASN A 4 -25.33 13.67 58.34
N LYS A 5 -24.66 14.76 57.95
CA LYS A 5 -24.42 15.05 56.52
C LYS A 5 -23.41 14.02 56.02
N GLY A 6 -23.89 13.13 55.16
CA GLY A 6 -23.07 12.16 54.45
C GLY A 6 -22.00 12.85 53.63
N ASP A 7 -20.77 12.37 53.79
CA ASP A 7 -19.66 12.59 52.88
C ASP A 7 -20.04 12.01 51.52
N SER A 8 -20.40 12.92 50.62
CA SER A 8 -20.48 12.67 49.19
C SER A 8 -19.04 12.55 48.68
N THR A 9 -18.46 11.35 48.75
CA THR A 9 -17.25 11.01 48.00
C THR A 9 -17.53 11.19 46.51
N ASN A 10 -17.14 12.36 45.99
CA ASN A 10 -17.06 12.69 44.57
C ASN A 10 -16.11 11.72 43.87
N ALA A 11 -16.61 10.57 43.40
CA ALA A 11 -15.90 9.65 42.52
C ALA A 11 -15.89 10.16 41.06
N SER A 12 -15.58 11.44 40.84
CA SER A 12 -15.74 12.11 39.53
C SER A 12 -14.60 13.07 39.15
N ALA A 13 -13.42 12.95 39.77
CA ALA A 13 -12.31 13.89 39.52
C ALA A 13 -10.94 13.21 39.28
N ALA A 14 -10.94 12.05 38.64
CA ALA A 14 -9.72 11.49 38.01
C ALA A 14 -9.90 11.51 36.48
N LYS A 15 -10.01 12.70 35.89
CA LYS A 15 -9.70 12.86 34.47
C LYS A 15 -8.18 12.76 34.38
N ASN A 16 -7.68 11.56 34.14
CA ASN A 16 -6.26 11.26 34.19
C ASN A 16 -5.48 12.18 33.24
N ASP A 17 -4.47 12.87 33.79
CA ASP A 17 -3.43 13.62 33.07
C ASP A 17 -2.48 12.67 32.30
N LEU A 18 -3.00 11.65 31.61
CA LEU A 18 -2.17 10.74 30.84
C LEU A 18 -1.47 11.51 29.73
N GLN A 19 -0.16 11.35 29.64
CA GLN A 19 0.68 11.98 28.61
C GLN A 19 1.71 10.98 28.11
N GLY A 20 2.35 11.32 26.99
CA GLY A 20 3.41 10.49 26.45
C GLY A 20 2.92 9.10 26.05
N LEU A 21 3.77 8.10 26.30
CA LEU A 21 3.51 6.71 25.93
C LEU A 21 2.28 6.14 26.66
N GLU A 22 2.07 6.50 27.93
CA GLU A 22 0.92 6.04 28.73
C GLU A 22 -0.42 6.44 28.10
N LEU A 23 -0.49 7.66 27.53
CA LEU A 23 -1.67 8.11 26.79
C LEU A 23 -1.90 7.28 25.52
N ALA A 24 -0.83 6.95 24.80
CA ALA A 24 -0.92 6.14 23.59
C ALA A 24 -1.42 4.72 23.90
N GLU A 25 -0.86 4.08 24.92
CA GLU A 25 -1.24 2.73 25.33
C GLU A 25 -2.67 2.69 25.89
N HIS A 26 -3.08 3.74 26.62
CA HIS A 26 -4.45 3.87 27.09
C HIS A 26 -5.48 3.87 25.95
N HIS A 27 -5.18 4.56 24.84
CA HIS A 27 -6.11 4.69 23.72
C HIS A 27 -6.04 3.56 22.69
N PHE A 28 -4.85 2.96 22.49
CA PHE A 28 -4.62 2.01 21.39
C PHE A 28 -4.26 0.60 21.87
N GLY A 29 -4.28 0.38 23.17
CA GLY A 29 -3.81 -0.85 23.81
C GLY A 29 -2.28 -0.91 23.86
N PRO A 30 -1.70 -2.03 24.34
CA PRO A 30 -0.26 -2.19 24.31
C PRO A 30 0.25 -2.01 22.88
N LEU A 31 1.24 -1.12 22.75
CA LEU A 31 1.96 -0.90 21.51
C LEU A 31 2.95 -2.06 21.30
N LEU A 32 3.31 -2.33 20.05
CA LEU A 32 4.27 -3.40 19.76
C LEU A 32 5.65 -2.84 20.11
N HIS A 33 6.28 -3.34 21.17
CA HIS A 33 7.66 -2.98 21.56
C HIS A 33 8.01 -1.48 21.40
N PRO A 34 7.34 -0.57 22.14
CA PRO A 34 7.50 0.87 21.92
C PRO A 34 8.94 1.33 22.15
N THR A 35 9.49 2.07 21.18
CA THR A 35 10.82 2.67 21.25
C THR A 35 10.82 3.92 22.10
N CYS A 36 12.00 4.36 22.55
CA CYS A 36 12.15 5.62 23.26
C CYS A 36 11.64 6.80 22.42
N GLY A 37 10.86 7.66 23.04
CA GLY A 37 10.35 8.89 22.43
C GLY A 37 10.07 9.92 23.50
N THR A 38 10.17 11.20 23.16
CA THR A 38 9.83 12.27 24.10
C THR A 38 8.34 12.20 24.47
N GLN A 39 7.99 12.61 25.69
CA GLN A 39 6.60 12.70 26.14
C GLN A 39 5.73 13.53 25.17
N SER A 40 6.24 14.65 24.66
CA SER A 40 5.52 15.47 23.68
C SER A 40 5.29 14.77 22.35
N ALA A 41 6.26 13.99 21.85
CA ALA A 41 6.12 13.23 20.60
C ALA A 41 5.01 12.17 20.70
N TRP A 42 4.99 11.38 21.79
CA TRP A 42 3.95 10.39 22.01
C TRP A 42 2.58 11.03 22.29
N THR A 43 2.52 12.16 23.00
CA THR A 43 1.27 12.93 23.14
C THR A 43 0.75 13.41 21.78
N ASN A 44 1.62 13.98 20.94
CA ASN A 44 1.25 14.42 19.60
C ASN A 44 0.77 13.27 18.72
N TYR A 45 1.46 12.13 18.77
CA TYR A 45 1.05 10.90 18.09
C TYR A 45 -0.38 10.50 18.48
N SER A 46 -0.67 10.47 19.78
CA SER A 46 -1.99 10.08 20.29
C SER A 46 -3.10 11.04 19.87
N ILE A 47 -2.86 12.35 20.00
CA ILE A 47 -3.81 13.38 19.57
C ILE A 47 -4.06 13.26 18.07
N ASN A 48 -3.00 13.14 17.27
CA ASN A 48 -3.07 13.02 15.82
C ASN A 48 -3.89 11.80 15.39
N ARG A 49 -3.58 10.63 15.96
CA ARG A 49 -4.27 9.37 15.65
C ARG A 49 -5.74 9.41 16.06
N LEU A 50 -6.06 9.92 17.25
CA LEU A 50 -7.44 10.09 17.70
C LEU A 50 -8.24 11.01 16.77
N GLN A 51 -7.69 12.18 16.42
CA GLN A 51 -8.36 13.15 15.55
C GLN A 51 -8.57 12.58 14.15
N THR A 52 -7.57 11.89 13.60
CA THR A 52 -7.68 11.25 12.29
C THR A 52 -8.75 10.15 12.32
N ASN A 53 -8.73 9.27 13.33
CA ASN A 53 -9.74 8.21 13.48
C ASN A 53 -11.15 8.80 13.65
N GLN A 54 -11.30 9.89 14.40
CA GLN A 54 -12.58 10.55 14.62
C GLN A 54 -13.11 11.20 13.33
N LYS A 55 -12.23 11.82 12.54
CA LYS A 55 -12.58 12.52 11.30
C LYS A 55 -13.00 11.55 10.20
N TYR A 56 -12.23 10.48 9.99
CA TYR A 56 -12.44 9.58 8.87
C TYR A 56 -13.28 8.36 9.21
N ARG A 57 -13.26 7.89 10.46
CA ARG A 57 -13.99 6.69 10.93
C ARG A 57 -13.70 5.43 10.10
N THR A 58 -12.58 5.43 9.41
CA THR A 58 -12.14 4.43 8.43
C THR A 58 -10.94 3.63 8.92
N VAL A 59 -10.90 3.35 10.22
CA VAL A 59 -9.88 2.48 10.78
C VAL A 59 -10.13 1.08 10.24
N VAL A 60 -9.12 0.47 9.64
CA VAL A 60 -9.19 -0.93 9.23
C VAL A 60 -9.28 -1.74 10.53
N SER A 61 -10.49 -2.10 10.97
CA SER A 61 -10.67 -2.86 12.21
C SER A 61 -11.65 -4.01 12.00
N ALA A 62 -11.64 -4.97 12.93
CA ALA A 62 -12.57 -6.09 12.91
C ALA A 62 -14.02 -5.57 12.92
N PRO A 63 -14.99 -6.26 12.29
CA PRO A 63 -16.37 -5.83 12.31
C PRO A 63 -16.82 -5.84 13.76
N GLY A 64 -17.51 -4.79 14.21
CA GLY A 64 -18.14 -4.80 15.53
C GLY A 64 -19.01 -6.07 15.66
N LYS A 65 -18.88 -6.78 16.79
CA LYS A 65 -19.84 -7.84 17.17
C LYS A 65 -21.21 -7.18 17.30
N GLY A 66 -22.03 -7.18 16.26
CA GLY A 66 -23.31 -6.45 16.34
C GLY A 66 -24.16 -6.29 15.09
N SER A 67 -23.85 -6.91 13.95
CA SER A 67 -24.87 -7.07 12.91
C SER A 67 -24.83 -8.50 12.35
N GLU A 68 -25.78 -9.32 12.81
CA GLU A 68 -26.14 -10.60 12.16
C GLU A 68 -26.78 -10.37 10.78
N ASP A 69 -27.12 -9.12 10.47
CA ASP A 69 -27.28 -8.67 9.10
C ASP A 69 -25.88 -8.36 8.55
N GLY A 70 -25.35 -9.30 7.76
CA GLY A 70 -24.18 -9.02 6.93
C GLY A 70 -24.43 -7.71 6.16
N PRO A 71 -23.42 -6.84 5.99
CA PRO A 71 -23.59 -5.66 5.16
C PRO A 71 -24.17 -6.14 3.84
N ARG A 72 -25.36 -5.64 3.47
CA ARG A 72 -25.78 -5.70 2.08
C ARG A 72 -24.59 -5.10 1.34
N ALA A 73 -23.93 -5.91 0.52
CA ALA A 73 -22.90 -5.45 -0.38
C ALA A 73 -23.59 -4.49 -1.35
N ASP A 74 -23.79 -3.25 -0.90
CA ASP A 74 -23.75 -2.15 -1.82
C ASP A 74 -22.33 -2.17 -2.38
N GLU A 75 -22.25 -2.29 -3.70
CA GLU A 75 -21.04 -2.36 -4.52
C GLU A 75 -20.27 -1.03 -4.46
N SER A 76 -19.96 -0.55 -3.26
CA SER A 76 -19.20 0.66 -3.03
C SER A 76 -17.72 0.31 -3.06
N GLY A 77 -16.93 1.06 -3.83
CA GLY A 77 -15.47 0.93 -3.84
C GLY A 77 -14.84 1.11 -2.45
N GLU A 78 -15.58 1.71 -1.51
CA GLU A 78 -15.21 1.75 -0.10
C GLU A 78 -15.18 0.36 0.54
N ALA A 79 -16.25 -0.43 0.44
CA ALA A 79 -16.27 -1.80 0.93
C ALA A 79 -15.16 -2.65 0.33
N TRP A 80 -14.89 -2.49 -0.98
CA TRP A 80 -13.79 -3.19 -1.67
C TRP A 80 -12.44 -2.92 -1.01
N LEU A 81 -12.08 -1.65 -0.81
CA LEU A 81 -10.79 -1.27 -0.26
C LEU A 81 -10.60 -1.78 1.17
N PHE A 82 -11.63 -1.63 2.01
CA PHE A 82 -11.57 -2.09 3.39
C PHE A 82 -11.37 -3.60 3.49
N VAL A 83 -12.14 -4.37 2.71
CA VAL A 83 -12.05 -5.83 2.71
C VAL A 83 -10.66 -6.28 2.24
N ASN A 84 -10.16 -5.69 1.16
CA ASN A 84 -8.85 -6.05 0.63
C ASN A 84 -7.72 -5.65 1.58
N ALA A 85 -7.69 -4.40 2.06
CA ALA A 85 -6.67 -3.94 3.00
C ALA A 85 -6.66 -4.80 4.27
N LYS A 86 -7.83 -5.09 4.83
CA LYS A 86 -7.97 -5.96 5.99
C LYS A 86 -7.44 -7.37 5.75
N SER A 87 -7.79 -7.98 4.61
CA SER A 87 -7.34 -9.32 4.24
C SER A 87 -5.81 -9.38 4.09
N CYS A 88 -5.24 -8.42 3.36
CA CYS A 88 -3.79 -8.30 3.14
C CYS A 88 -3.03 -8.14 4.47
N VAL A 89 -3.48 -7.22 5.32
CA VAL A 89 -2.84 -6.96 6.61
C VAL A 89 -2.98 -8.17 7.56
N SER A 90 -4.12 -8.87 7.53
CA SER A 90 -4.31 -10.09 8.31
C SER A 90 -3.31 -11.20 7.95
N GLN A 91 -2.90 -11.29 6.68
CA GLN A 91 -1.87 -12.24 6.25
C GLN A 91 -0.51 -11.86 6.86
N ILE A 92 -0.14 -10.58 6.82
CA ILE A 92 1.12 -10.09 7.42
C ILE A 92 1.12 -10.32 8.94
N GLU A 93 0.01 -10.05 9.63
CA GLU A 93 -0.12 -10.33 11.07
C GLU A 93 0.14 -11.81 11.40
N LYS A 94 -0.42 -12.74 10.60
CA LYS A 94 -0.18 -14.18 10.78
C LYS A 94 1.29 -14.55 10.58
N GLU A 95 1.93 -14.03 9.53
CA GLU A 95 3.34 -14.28 9.24
C GLU A 95 4.27 -13.76 10.35
N MET A 96 3.87 -12.68 11.01
CA MET A 96 4.59 -12.09 12.14
C MET A 96 4.19 -12.70 13.49
N SER A 97 3.28 -13.68 13.52
CA SER A 97 2.71 -14.24 14.75
C SER A 97 2.11 -13.19 15.69
N LEU A 98 1.49 -12.14 15.12
CA LEU A 98 0.82 -11.08 15.86
C LEU A 98 -0.64 -11.45 16.13
N GLU A 99 -1.21 -10.84 17.17
CA GLU A 99 -2.66 -10.92 17.43
C GLU A 99 -3.44 -10.35 16.24
N HIS A 100 -4.58 -10.96 15.93
CA HIS A 100 -5.44 -10.50 14.84
C HIS A 100 -5.89 -9.05 15.07
N GLY A 101 -5.64 -8.19 14.09
CA GLY A 101 -5.97 -6.77 14.12
C GLY A 101 -4.92 -5.87 14.77
N ALA A 102 -3.77 -6.42 15.22
CA ALA A 102 -2.68 -5.65 15.82
C ALA A 102 -2.13 -4.55 14.90
N LEU A 103 -1.98 -4.84 13.60
CA LEU A 103 -1.56 -3.89 12.57
C LEU A 103 -2.75 -3.20 11.91
N GLN A 104 -3.88 -3.90 11.74
CA GLN A 104 -5.07 -3.31 11.11
C GLN A 104 -5.50 -2.03 11.83
N LYS A 105 -5.58 -2.04 13.17
CA LYS A 105 -5.97 -0.88 13.98
C LYS A 105 -5.06 0.34 13.81
N CYS A 106 -3.86 0.15 13.25
CA CYS A 106 -2.88 1.18 13.00
C CYS A 106 -3.08 1.87 11.64
N ILE A 107 -3.98 1.37 10.79
CA ILE A 107 -4.21 1.89 9.44
C ILE A 107 -5.53 2.65 9.40
N THR A 108 -5.50 3.86 8.86
CA THR A 108 -6.69 4.69 8.62
C THR A 108 -6.73 5.15 7.17
N ILE A 109 -7.83 4.91 6.46
CA ILE A 109 -8.00 5.36 5.08
C ILE A 109 -8.40 6.84 5.12
N VAL A 110 -7.50 7.74 4.76
CA VAL A 110 -7.74 9.19 4.82
C VAL A 110 -8.38 9.73 3.54
N HIS A 111 -8.20 9.04 2.41
CA HIS A 111 -8.84 9.38 1.14
C HIS A 111 -9.18 8.10 0.36
N ASN A 112 -10.36 8.07 -0.24
CA ASN A 112 -10.80 6.99 -1.10
C ASN A 112 -11.72 7.54 -2.20
N GLU A 113 -11.20 7.64 -3.41
CA GLU A 113 -11.98 7.82 -4.62
C GLU A 113 -11.77 6.58 -5.50
N MET A 114 -12.68 5.60 -5.39
CA MET A 114 -12.63 4.37 -6.17
C MET A 114 -13.86 4.23 -7.06
N LEU A 115 -13.63 3.89 -8.32
CA LEU A 115 -14.65 3.51 -9.29
C LEU A 115 -14.39 2.07 -9.70
N LEU A 116 -15.38 1.21 -9.52
CA LEU A 116 -15.37 -0.17 -9.96
C LEU A 116 -15.93 -0.25 -11.39
N ASP A 117 -15.53 -1.27 -12.15
CA ASP A 117 -16.19 -1.56 -13.41
C ASP A 117 -17.60 -2.14 -13.15
N ALA A 118 -18.56 -1.74 -13.97
CA ALA A 118 -19.95 -2.15 -13.83
C ALA A 118 -20.21 -3.55 -14.41
N ASP A 119 -19.36 -3.97 -15.34
CA ASP A 119 -19.58 -5.16 -16.18
C ASP A 119 -18.65 -6.34 -15.82
N GLU A 120 -17.53 -6.10 -15.13
CA GLU A 120 -16.49 -7.09 -14.81
C GLU A 120 -16.27 -7.18 -13.28
N ASP A 121 -16.88 -8.19 -12.65
CA ASP A 121 -16.58 -8.72 -11.29
C ASP A 121 -16.29 -7.71 -10.16
N SER A 122 -16.76 -6.46 -10.28
CA SER A 122 -16.45 -5.36 -9.37
C SER A 122 -14.94 -5.04 -9.27
N ASP A 123 -14.17 -5.24 -10.35
CA ASP A 123 -12.76 -4.87 -10.37
C ASP A 123 -12.56 -3.34 -10.40
N PRO A 124 -11.54 -2.79 -9.72
CA PRO A 124 -11.26 -1.37 -9.77
C PRO A 124 -10.94 -0.92 -11.19
N ARG A 125 -11.70 0.04 -11.69
CA ARG A 125 -11.41 0.77 -12.94
C ARG A 125 -10.50 1.95 -12.69
N SER A 126 -10.73 2.68 -11.61
CA SER A 126 -9.84 3.75 -11.17
C SER A 126 -9.83 3.88 -9.66
N ALA A 127 -8.68 4.22 -9.09
CA ALA A 127 -8.55 4.48 -7.67
C ALA A 127 -7.60 5.66 -7.42
N ASP A 128 -7.96 6.54 -6.48
CA ASP A 128 -7.11 7.55 -5.86
C ASP A 128 -7.28 7.38 -4.34
N LEU A 129 -6.31 6.67 -3.75
CA LEU A 129 -6.37 6.18 -2.38
C LEU A 129 -5.24 6.78 -1.56
N THR A 130 -5.54 7.15 -0.33
CA THR A 130 -4.52 7.48 0.66
C THR A 130 -4.83 6.80 1.97
N ALA A 131 -3.85 6.06 2.49
CA ALA A 131 -3.88 5.42 3.80
C ALA A 131 -2.78 6.00 4.68
N ARG A 132 -3.08 6.17 5.97
CA ARG A 132 -2.10 6.52 7.00
C ARG A 132 -1.86 5.32 7.90
N ILE A 133 -0.60 4.93 8.02
CA ILE A 133 -0.14 3.83 8.88
C ILE A 133 0.57 4.45 10.08
N TYR A 134 -0.07 4.42 11.24
CA TYR A 134 0.57 4.79 12.50
C TYR A 134 1.52 3.70 12.92
N SER A 135 2.76 4.07 13.23
CA SER A 135 3.74 3.11 13.73
C SER A 135 3.24 2.48 15.03
N PRO A 136 3.23 1.14 15.15
CA PRO A 136 2.95 0.48 16.41
C PRO A 136 4.12 0.54 17.40
N THR A 137 5.32 0.97 16.99
CA THR A 137 6.54 0.96 17.80
C THR A 137 7.04 2.37 18.13
N ALA A 138 6.79 3.37 17.29
CA ALA A 138 7.34 4.71 17.43
C ALA A 138 6.27 5.80 17.32
N PRO A 139 6.50 7.02 17.82
CA PRO A 139 5.59 8.16 17.65
C PRO A 139 5.70 8.74 16.22
N MET A 140 5.51 7.90 15.20
CA MET A 140 5.65 8.20 13.77
C MET A 140 4.44 7.68 12.99
N TYR A 141 4.27 8.14 11.75
CA TYR A 141 3.36 7.50 10.79
C TYR A 141 3.90 7.57 9.37
N ILE A 142 3.36 6.74 8.48
CA ILE A 142 3.62 6.77 7.05
C ILE A 142 2.31 7.05 6.34
N ASP A 143 2.29 8.07 5.49
CA ASP A 143 1.22 8.27 4.51
C ASP A 143 1.58 7.50 3.23
N VAL A 144 0.65 6.69 2.73
CA VAL A 144 0.78 5.91 1.50
C VAL A 144 -0.29 6.36 0.53
N HIS A 145 0.12 6.71 -0.69
CA HIS A 145 -0.78 7.13 -1.76
C HIS A 145 -0.68 6.18 -2.94
N PHE A 146 -1.83 5.70 -3.40
CA PHE A 146 -1.96 4.82 -4.55
C PHE A 146 -2.95 5.39 -5.55
N GLN A 147 -2.47 5.59 -6.77
CA GLN A 147 -3.28 5.98 -7.91
C GLN A 147 -3.30 4.83 -8.91
N TYR A 148 -4.47 4.49 -9.42
CA TYR A 148 -4.67 3.41 -10.38
C TYR A 148 -5.70 3.82 -11.44
N TYR A 149 -5.46 3.36 -12.67
CA TYR A 149 -6.41 3.46 -13.76
C TYR A 149 -6.22 2.29 -14.72
N LEU A 150 -7.34 1.64 -15.05
CA LEU A 150 -7.44 0.69 -16.12
C LEU A 150 -8.71 0.96 -16.91
N ARG A 151 -8.60 1.05 -18.23
CA ARG A 151 -9.76 1.16 -19.11
C ARG A 151 -9.48 0.46 -20.43
N SER A 152 -10.20 -0.63 -20.65
CA SER A 152 -10.29 -1.28 -21.94
C SER A 152 -11.11 -0.42 -22.93
N ARG A 153 -10.68 -0.37 -24.18
CA ARG A 153 -11.36 0.26 -25.33
C ARG A 153 -11.33 -0.75 -26.48
N VAL A 154 -12.17 -0.52 -27.50
CA VAL A 154 -12.34 -1.43 -28.65
C VAL A 154 -11.01 -1.85 -29.30
N SER A 155 -10.03 -0.94 -29.38
CA SER A 155 -8.73 -1.19 -30.02
C SER A 155 -7.53 -0.74 -29.18
N SER A 156 -7.73 -0.45 -27.89
CA SER A 156 -6.66 -0.01 -27.00
C SER A 156 -6.98 -0.24 -25.54
N ALA A 157 -5.96 -0.29 -24.69
CA ALA A 157 -6.11 -0.25 -23.25
C ALA A 157 -5.37 0.96 -22.68
N GLN A 158 -5.96 1.63 -21.71
CA GLN A 158 -5.27 2.65 -20.94
C GLN A 158 -5.02 2.08 -19.56
N TRP A 159 -3.76 1.89 -19.20
CA TRP A 159 -3.36 1.37 -17.91
C TRP A 159 -2.26 2.23 -17.34
N PHE A 160 -2.41 2.61 -16.08
CA PHE A 160 -1.32 3.12 -15.27
C PHE A 160 -1.60 2.93 -13.78
N TYR A 161 -0.53 2.90 -13.01
CA TYR A 161 -0.60 3.08 -11.56
C TYR A 161 0.65 3.79 -11.05
N SER A 162 0.51 4.43 -9.90
CA SER A 162 1.62 5.02 -9.15
C SER A 162 1.40 4.83 -7.67
N LEU A 163 2.40 4.29 -6.99
CA LEU A 163 2.41 4.09 -5.55
C LEU A 163 3.62 4.79 -4.95
N GLY A 164 3.39 5.52 -3.88
CA GLY A 164 4.44 6.21 -3.15
C GLY A 164 4.04 6.47 -1.71
N PHE A 165 5.03 6.92 -0.94
CA PHE A 165 4.89 7.05 0.51
C PHE A 165 5.63 8.29 1.02
N LYS A 166 5.27 8.70 2.24
CA LYS A 166 5.93 9.78 2.97
C LYS A 166 6.03 9.41 4.45
N ILE A 167 7.25 9.40 4.98
CA ILE A 167 7.51 9.07 6.39
C ILE A 167 7.48 10.34 7.24
N HIS A 168 6.60 10.37 8.24
CA HIS A 168 6.48 11.46 9.21
C HIS A 168 7.16 11.08 10.53
N ARG A 169 8.46 11.33 10.62
CA ARG A 169 9.29 11.01 11.81
C ARG A 169 8.98 11.86 13.04
N ARG A 170 8.41 13.06 12.84
CA ARG A 170 8.07 14.02 13.90
C ARG A 170 6.69 14.61 13.62
N PRO A 171 5.62 13.83 13.78
CA PRO A 171 4.30 14.28 13.41
C PRO A 171 3.83 15.42 14.33
N SER A 172 3.22 16.43 13.73
CA SER A 172 2.43 17.43 14.47
C SER A 172 1.20 16.77 15.06
N ALA A 173 0.68 17.27 16.19
CA ALA A 173 -0.62 16.87 16.71
C ALA A 173 -1.75 17.09 15.68
N MET A 174 -1.62 18.13 14.85
CA MET A 174 -2.54 18.43 13.75
C MET A 174 -2.00 17.81 12.47
N ALA A 175 -2.51 16.63 12.12
CA ALA A 175 -2.15 15.94 10.90
C ALA A 175 -2.66 16.67 9.65
N GLY A 176 -1.92 16.55 8.55
CA GLY A 176 -2.47 16.89 7.23
C GLY A 176 -3.69 16.04 6.95
N ASP A 177 -4.77 16.67 6.49
CA ASP A 177 -5.94 15.98 5.99
C ASP A 177 -5.79 15.62 4.51
N ALA A 178 -6.74 14.85 3.98
CA ALA A 178 -6.78 14.44 2.59
C ALA A 178 -6.58 15.61 1.60
N SER A 179 -7.16 16.78 1.88
CA SER A 179 -7.04 17.95 1.00
C SER A 179 -5.63 18.55 1.01
N VAL A 180 -4.96 18.53 2.17
CA VAL A 180 -3.57 18.94 2.31
C VAL A 180 -2.65 17.95 1.60
N ILE A 181 -2.83 16.65 1.83
CA ILE A 181 -2.06 15.59 1.19
C ILE A 181 -2.18 15.69 -0.34
N LYS A 182 -3.41 15.82 -0.88
CA LYS A 182 -3.65 15.93 -2.33
C LYS A 182 -2.98 17.16 -2.97
N LYS A 183 -2.73 18.23 -2.20
CA LYS A 183 -1.97 19.41 -2.68
C LYS A 183 -0.46 19.20 -2.66
N GLU A 184 0.04 18.28 -1.85
CA GLU A 184 1.47 17.93 -1.83
C GLU A 184 1.85 17.02 -3.01
N LEU A 185 0.90 16.23 -3.51
CA LEU A 185 1.07 15.34 -4.66
C LEU A 185 1.03 16.11 -5.99
N ARG A 186 1.81 15.66 -6.97
CA ARG A 186 1.85 16.27 -8.29
C ARG A 186 0.77 15.65 -9.19
N LYS A 187 -0.04 16.48 -9.84
CA LYS A 187 -0.90 16.06 -10.97
C LYS A 187 -0.02 15.86 -12.21
N ALA A 188 0.58 14.69 -12.34
CA ALA A 188 1.52 14.36 -13.41
C ALA A 188 1.39 12.89 -13.85
N HIS A 189 2.23 12.49 -14.79
CA HIS A 189 2.39 11.09 -15.18
C HIS A 189 2.90 10.24 -14.01
N PRO A 190 2.66 8.91 -14.01
CA PRO A 190 2.96 8.03 -12.89
C PRO A 190 4.36 8.17 -12.25
N PRO A 191 5.46 8.34 -13.01
CA PRO A 191 6.80 8.50 -12.44
C PRO A 191 6.99 9.80 -11.63
N ASP A 192 6.12 10.78 -11.84
CA ASP A 192 6.28 12.14 -11.34
C ASP A 192 5.38 12.46 -10.13
N VAL A 193 4.43 11.57 -9.80
CA VAL A 193 3.36 11.83 -8.81
C VAL A 193 3.93 12.10 -7.41
N HIS A 194 4.87 11.25 -6.94
CA HIS A 194 5.41 11.29 -5.57
C HIS A 194 6.84 11.81 -5.51
N THR A 195 7.17 12.84 -6.29
CA THR A 195 8.54 13.38 -6.43
C THR A 195 8.82 14.67 -5.64
N ARG A 196 7.88 15.15 -4.81
CA ARG A 196 7.95 16.45 -4.14
C ARG A 196 7.44 16.40 -2.71
N ASN A 197 7.75 17.45 -1.93
CA ASN A 197 7.20 17.66 -0.59
C ASN A 197 7.48 16.50 0.40
N GLY A 198 8.60 15.79 0.21
CA GLY A 198 9.01 14.66 1.04
C GLY A 198 8.35 13.33 0.69
N TRP A 199 7.49 13.30 -0.34
CA TRP A 199 7.02 12.05 -0.94
C TRP A 199 8.14 11.35 -1.70
N GLN A 200 8.08 10.02 -1.73
CA GLN A 200 8.98 9.14 -2.47
C GLN A 200 8.16 8.14 -3.29
N ASN A 201 8.59 7.88 -4.52
CA ASN A 201 8.02 6.81 -5.33
C ASN A 201 8.40 5.45 -4.72
N LEU A 202 7.44 4.54 -4.63
CA LEU A 202 7.70 3.13 -4.32
C LEU A 202 7.81 2.35 -5.63
N CYS A 203 6.74 2.36 -6.42
CA CYS A 203 6.71 1.77 -7.75
C CYS A 203 5.61 2.39 -8.60
N TRP A 204 5.77 2.30 -9.91
CA TRP A 204 4.81 2.78 -10.90
C TRP A 204 4.90 1.95 -12.17
N GLY A 205 3.81 1.95 -12.94
CA GLY A 205 3.74 1.30 -14.23
C GLY A 205 2.69 1.97 -15.13
N TYR A 206 2.88 1.91 -16.44
CA TYR A 206 1.93 2.37 -17.45
C TYR A 206 2.21 1.78 -18.83
N TYR A 207 1.20 1.80 -19.71
CA TYR A 207 1.42 1.53 -21.14
C TYR A 207 1.87 2.79 -21.87
N ASP A 208 2.97 2.67 -22.61
CA ASP A 208 3.60 3.73 -23.39
C ASP A 208 3.40 3.50 -24.88
N ASP A 209 2.52 4.29 -25.49
CA ASP A 209 2.29 4.27 -26.94
C ASP A 209 3.10 5.35 -27.69
N SER A 210 4.05 6.02 -27.02
CA SER A 210 4.80 7.14 -27.60
C SER A 210 5.87 6.73 -28.62
N CYS A 211 6.01 5.42 -28.89
CA CYS A 211 7.04 4.88 -29.80
C CYS A 211 6.77 5.16 -31.30
N GLY A 212 5.78 6.00 -31.64
CA GLY A 212 5.55 6.46 -33.00
C GLY A 212 4.98 5.42 -33.95
N HIS A 213 4.40 4.35 -33.41
CA HIS A 213 3.72 3.33 -34.20
C HIS A 213 2.40 3.88 -34.76
N LYS A 214 2.01 3.44 -35.95
CA LYS A 214 0.71 3.79 -36.56
C LYS A 214 -0.46 3.10 -35.86
N VAL A 215 -0.20 1.98 -35.19
CA VAL A 215 -1.15 1.16 -34.45
C VAL A 215 -0.79 1.21 -32.96
N TRP A 216 -1.79 1.42 -32.10
CA TRP A 216 -1.62 1.46 -30.64
C TRP A 216 -1.02 0.17 -30.10
N ARG A 217 -0.08 0.25 -29.15
CA ARG A 217 0.53 -0.93 -28.50
C ARG A 217 0.63 -0.80 -26.98
N PRO A 218 0.39 -1.88 -26.22
CA PRO A 218 0.55 -1.90 -24.76
C PRO A 218 2.03 -2.11 -24.36
N VAL A 219 2.93 -1.20 -24.75
CA VAL A 219 4.34 -1.32 -24.32
C VAL A 219 4.45 -0.94 -22.85
N GLU A 220 4.62 -1.94 -21.99
CA GLU A 220 4.78 -1.71 -20.55
C GLU A 220 6.06 -0.94 -20.21
N ARG A 221 5.89 0.13 -19.44
CA ARG A 221 6.94 0.85 -18.72
C ARG A 221 6.65 0.75 -17.23
N GLY A 222 7.67 0.49 -16.44
CA GLY A 222 7.51 0.46 -14.99
C GLY A 222 8.84 0.46 -14.27
N LYS A 223 8.80 0.84 -12.99
CA LYS A 223 9.98 0.82 -12.12
C LYS A 223 9.58 0.70 -10.65
N VAL A 224 10.40 0.01 -9.87
CA VAL A 224 10.44 0.12 -8.41
C VAL A 224 11.55 1.12 -8.09
N GLU A 225 11.19 2.23 -7.46
CA GLU A 225 12.08 3.36 -7.19
C GLU A 225 12.53 3.41 -5.72
N LEU A 226 12.76 2.23 -5.16
CA LEU A 226 13.31 2.07 -3.83
C LEU A 226 14.84 1.91 -3.88
N HIS A 227 15.47 2.38 -2.83
CA HIS A 227 16.87 2.08 -2.52
C HIS A 227 16.93 1.33 -1.19
N GLN A 228 18.03 0.63 -0.93
CA GLN A 228 18.18 -0.18 0.29
C GLN A 228 17.95 0.66 1.56
N GLU A 229 18.44 1.90 1.58
CA GLU A 229 18.20 2.87 2.67
C GLU A 229 16.71 3.18 2.84
N SER A 230 15.97 3.38 1.75
CA SER A 230 14.52 3.65 1.79
C SER A 230 13.74 2.47 2.39
N VAL A 231 14.15 1.23 2.09
CA VAL A 231 13.50 0.04 2.64
C VAL A 231 13.75 -0.09 4.14
N LEU A 232 14.98 0.16 4.57
CA LEU A 232 15.32 0.20 6.00
C LEU A 232 14.53 1.30 6.71
N ASP A 233 14.48 2.50 6.14
CA ASP A 233 13.70 3.63 6.66
C ASP A 233 12.22 3.29 6.85
N ILE A 234 11.61 2.59 5.87
CA ILE A 234 10.23 2.11 5.96
C ILE A 234 10.08 1.13 7.12
N HIS A 235 10.97 0.14 7.20
CA HIS A 235 10.94 -0.86 8.26
C HIS A 235 11.06 -0.19 9.63
N GLU A 236 12.07 0.65 9.82
CA GLU A 236 12.35 1.29 11.11
C GLU A 236 11.24 2.25 11.54
N ALA A 237 10.63 2.95 10.59
CA ALA A 237 9.47 3.78 10.89
C ALA A 237 8.27 2.97 11.40
N LEU A 238 8.09 1.73 10.93
CA LEU A 238 6.96 0.87 11.31
C LEU A 238 7.25 -0.02 12.53
N PHE A 239 8.41 -0.66 12.53
CA PHE A 239 8.73 -1.76 13.43
C PHE A 239 9.92 -1.49 14.35
N GLY A 240 10.49 -0.28 14.31
CA GLY A 240 11.65 0.10 15.11
C GLY A 240 12.98 -0.35 14.50
N GLU A 241 14.06 -0.01 15.20
CA GLU A 241 15.45 -0.26 14.75
C GLU A 241 15.66 -1.73 14.36
N LEU A 242 16.33 -1.93 13.22
CA LEU A 242 16.62 -3.26 12.69
C LEU A 242 18.12 -3.45 12.54
N GLU A 243 18.71 -4.22 13.44
CA GLU A 243 20.15 -4.51 13.40
C GLU A 243 20.48 -5.44 12.23
N LYS A 244 21.44 -5.02 11.40
CA LYS A 244 21.94 -5.85 10.30
C LYS A 244 22.85 -6.96 10.84
N PRO A 245 22.54 -8.25 10.61
CA PRO A 245 23.38 -9.36 11.04
C PRO A 245 24.75 -9.38 10.34
N ALA A 246 25.69 -10.15 10.88
CA ALA A 246 26.96 -10.44 10.22
C ALA A 246 26.73 -11.23 8.92
N ASP A 247 27.51 -10.94 7.87
CA ASP A 247 27.35 -11.58 6.56
C ASP A 247 27.62 -13.10 6.57
N THR A 248 28.21 -13.63 7.64
CA THR A 248 28.47 -15.06 7.83
C THR A 248 27.25 -15.85 8.33
N ASP A 249 26.22 -15.17 8.85
CA ASP A 249 25.00 -15.81 9.35
C ASP A 249 23.89 -15.71 8.29
N SER A 250 23.81 -16.72 7.42
CA SER A 250 22.85 -16.75 6.31
C SER A 250 21.39 -16.77 6.78
N GLU A 251 21.09 -17.42 7.90
CA GLU A 251 19.73 -17.54 8.42
C GLU A 251 19.28 -16.21 9.02
N ALA A 252 20.10 -15.59 9.86
CA ALA A 252 19.81 -14.27 10.40
C ALA A 252 19.70 -13.21 9.29
N MET A 253 20.58 -13.27 8.29
CA MET A 253 20.53 -12.37 7.14
C MET A 253 19.24 -12.56 6.33
N LEU A 254 18.78 -13.79 6.11
CA LEU A 254 17.50 -14.05 5.45
C LEU A 254 16.33 -13.49 6.27
N ALA A 255 16.32 -13.68 7.59
CA ALA A 255 15.30 -13.12 8.49
C ALA A 255 15.28 -11.58 8.43
N TYR A 256 16.45 -10.94 8.45
CA TYR A 256 16.61 -9.49 8.28
C TYR A 256 15.98 -9.01 6.96
N ARG A 257 16.31 -9.65 5.84
CA ARG A 257 15.80 -9.27 4.51
C ARG A 257 14.29 -9.55 4.38
N ARG A 258 13.79 -10.64 4.96
CA ARG A 258 12.34 -10.93 5.04
C ARG A 258 11.61 -9.84 5.81
N SER A 259 12.17 -9.33 6.91
CA SER A 259 11.58 -8.20 7.64
C SER A 259 11.51 -6.93 6.78
N LEU A 260 12.56 -6.62 6.00
CA LEU A 260 12.53 -5.52 5.05
C LEU A 260 11.41 -5.65 4.00
N VAL A 261 11.24 -6.85 3.41
CA VAL A 261 10.15 -7.14 2.46
C VAL A 261 8.77 -6.95 3.12
N ARG A 262 8.59 -7.37 4.37
CA ARG A 262 7.34 -7.17 5.12
C ARG A 262 6.97 -5.70 5.30
N GLY A 263 7.96 -4.83 5.53
CA GLY A 263 7.73 -3.38 5.58
C GLY A 263 7.09 -2.84 4.31
N ILE A 264 7.62 -3.23 3.15
CA ILE A 264 7.07 -2.84 1.84
C ILE A 264 5.69 -3.44 1.62
N ARG A 265 5.51 -4.74 1.93
CA ARG A 265 4.21 -5.41 1.82
C ARG A 265 3.14 -4.75 2.69
N LEU A 266 3.49 -4.21 3.86
CA LEU A 266 2.54 -3.46 4.68
C LEU A 266 2.10 -2.16 4.02
N LEU A 267 2.99 -1.45 3.30
CA LEU A 267 2.60 -0.26 2.53
C LEU A 267 1.61 -0.61 1.41
N LEU A 268 1.88 -1.70 0.66
CA LEU A 268 0.96 -2.22 -0.36
C LEU A 268 -0.39 -2.62 0.23
N ALA A 269 -0.35 -3.40 1.32
CA ALA A 269 -1.54 -3.89 2.01
C ALA A 269 -2.42 -2.74 2.56
N ALA A 270 -1.83 -1.64 3.02
CA ALA A 270 -2.58 -0.50 3.55
C ALA A 270 -3.49 0.18 2.52
N VAL A 271 -3.18 0.04 1.23
CA VAL A 271 -3.99 0.54 0.10
C VAL A 271 -4.71 -0.59 -0.65
N GLY A 272 -4.86 -1.76 -0.01
CA GLY A 272 -5.62 -2.89 -0.56
C GLY A 272 -4.89 -3.70 -1.65
N VAL A 273 -3.58 -3.52 -1.80
CA VAL A 273 -2.79 -4.25 -2.80
C VAL A 273 -2.22 -5.53 -2.18
N SER A 274 -2.74 -6.69 -2.58
CA SER A 274 -2.25 -8.01 -2.18
C SER A 274 -1.09 -8.45 -3.08
N TYR A 275 0.15 -8.20 -2.66
CA TYR A 275 1.32 -8.74 -3.34
C TYR A 275 2.07 -9.69 -2.42
N ASN A 276 2.11 -10.98 -2.77
CA ASN A 276 2.99 -11.94 -2.13
C ASN A 276 4.36 -11.88 -2.79
N ILE A 277 5.41 -11.65 -2.00
CA ILE A 277 6.78 -11.47 -2.51
C ILE A 277 7.62 -12.60 -1.95
N ALA A 278 8.07 -13.48 -2.83
CA ALA A 278 8.95 -14.58 -2.46
C ALA A 278 10.24 -14.05 -1.83
N CYS A 279 10.77 -14.77 -0.85
CA CYS A 279 12.03 -14.50 -0.18
C CYS A 279 13.01 -15.68 -0.30
N THR A 280 12.53 -16.82 -0.78
CA THR A 280 13.28 -18.05 -1.04
C THR A 280 12.80 -18.72 -2.33
N ASP A 281 13.58 -19.65 -2.90
CA ASP A 281 13.25 -20.29 -4.19
C ASP A 281 12.03 -21.23 -4.14
N ASP A 282 11.65 -21.71 -2.95
CA ASP A 282 10.44 -22.52 -2.71
C ASP A 282 9.16 -21.68 -2.58
N GLU A 283 9.28 -20.36 -2.47
CA GLU A 283 8.17 -19.42 -2.47
C GLU A 283 7.93 -18.87 -3.88
N HIS A 284 6.70 -18.39 -4.15
CA HIS A 284 6.34 -17.76 -5.42
C HIS A 284 5.88 -16.32 -5.23
N ASP A 285 6.14 -15.48 -6.22
CA ASP A 285 5.55 -14.16 -6.31
C ASP A 285 4.10 -14.30 -6.78
N ASP A 286 3.16 -13.76 -6.01
CA ASP A 286 1.75 -13.71 -6.40
C ASP A 286 1.32 -12.24 -6.51
N PRO A 287 1.19 -11.70 -7.73
CA PRO A 287 0.69 -10.35 -7.93
C PRO A 287 -0.79 -10.25 -7.53
N PRO A 288 -1.31 -9.02 -7.30
CA PRO A 288 -2.71 -8.84 -6.93
C PRO A 288 -3.64 -9.34 -8.04
N ARG A 289 -4.67 -10.10 -7.65
CA ARG A 289 -5.63 -10.69 -8.59
C ARG A 289 -6.58 -9.68 -9.22
N ASN A 290 -6.92 -8.65 -8.46
CA ASN A 290 -7.98 -7.69 -8.79
C ASN A 290 -7.40 -6.35 -9.28
N LEU A 291 -6.07 -6.25 -9.44
CA LEU A 291 -5.39 -5.04 -9.90
C LEU A 291 -4.28 -5.43 -10.85
N THR A 292 -4.18 -4.76 -11.99
CA THR A 292 -3.02 -4.95 -12.86
C THR A 292 -1.87 -4.07 -12.35
N LEU A 293 -0.85 -4.65 -11.73
CA LEU A 293 0.39 -3.94 -11.44
C LEU A 293 1.49 -4.21 -12.48
N GLU A 294 1.30 -5.22 -13.31
CA GLU A 294 2.28 -5.69 -14.26
C GLU A 294 1.51 -6.09 -15.51
N GLY A 295 1.88 -5.51 -16.65
CA GLY A 295 1.25 -5.82 -17.95
C GLY A 295 1.64 -7.19 -18.49
N LEU A 296 2.74 -7.75 -17.95
CA LEU A 296 3.24 -9.08 -18.24
C LEU A 296 3.22 -9.94 -16.98
N HIS A 297 3.09 -11.25 -17.17
CA HIS A 297 3.17 -12.24 -16.08
C HIS A 297 4.61 -12.49 -15.57
N ASP A 298 5.54 -11.54 -15.74
CA ASP A 298 6.97 -11.70 -15.40
C ASP A 298 7.33 -11.27 -13.97
N THR A 299 6.34 -10.89 -13.14
CA THR A 299 6.46 -10.57 -11.70
C THR A 299 7.63 -9.63 -11.35
N TRP A 300 7.93 -8.69 -12.24
CA TRP A 300 9.09 -7.80 -12.13
C TRP A 300 9.05 -6.90 -10.88
N VAL A 301 7.88 -6.52 -10.39
CA VAL A 301 7.68 -5.73 -9.16
C VAL A 301 8.18 -6.52 -7.95
N GLY A 302 7.72 -7.76 -7.78
CA GLY A 302 8.17 -8.66 -6.70
C GLY A 302 9.68 -8.88 -6.74
N ARG A 303 10.22 -9.20 -7.93
CA ARG A 303 11.67 -9.35 -8.17
C ARG A 303 12.46 -8.09 -7.83
N ARG A 304 12.01 -6.90 -8.24
CA ARG A 304 12.72 -5.65 -7.95
C ARG A 304 12.66 -5.27 -6.47
N ILE A 305 11.53 -5.52 -5.79
CA ILE A 305 11.40 -5.35 -4.34
C ILE A 305 12.37 -6.27 -3.59
N ARG A 306 12.43 -7.55 -3.95
CA ARG A 306 13.44 -8.49 -3.40
C ARG A 306 14.85 -7.95 -3.55
N ASN A 307 15.21 -7.52 -4.76
CA ASN A 307 16.56 -7.06 -5.06
C ASN A 307 16.96 -5.87 -4.20
N VAL A 308 16.08 -4.89 -3.97
CA VAL A 308 16.37 -3.74 -3.09
C VAL A 308 16.45 -4.13 -1.61
N CYS A 309 15.75 -5.20 -1.21
CA CYS A 309 15.91 -5.84 0.10
C CYS A 309 17.14 -6.75 0.20
N GLY A 310 17.92 -6.90 -0.87
CA GLY A 310 19.12 -7.75 -0.92
C GLY A 310 18.83 -9.24 -1.11
N ILE A 311 17.63 -9.63 -1.52
CA ILE A 311 17.28 -11.01 -1.88
C ILE A 311 17.44 -11.18 -3.39
N ARG A 312 18.13 -12.23 -3.81
CA ARG A 312 18.25 -12.65 -5.21
C ARG A 312 18.01 -14.15 -5.27
N LEU A 313 16.98 -14.54 -5.99
CA LEU A 313 16.60 -15.94 -6.22
C LEU A 313 17.33 -16.48 -7.45
N ASP A 314 17.46 -17.80 -7.55
CA ASP A 314 18.18 -18.44 -8.65
C ASP A 314 17.47 -18.18 -9.99
N ARG A 315 16.13 -18.16 -9.98
CA ARG A 315 15.28 -17.88 -11.15
C ARG A 315 15.30 -16.42 -11.63
N ASP A 316 15.69 -15.47 -10.78
CA ASP A 316 15.52 -14.03 -11.05
C ASP A 316 16.22 -13.58 -12.35
N ALA A 317 17.36 -14.20 -12.69
CA ALA A 317 18.12 -13.84 -13.89
C ALA A 317 17.42 -14.28 -15.19
N GLU A 318 16.81 -15.46 -15.20
CA GLU A 318 16.07 -16.00 -16.34
C GLU A 318 14.73 -15.27 -16.52
N ASP A 319 14.02 -15.01 -15.41
CA ASP A 319 12.76 -14.26 -15.40
C ASP A 319 12.96 -12.83 -15.93
N GLU A 320 14.05 -12.16 -15.54
CA GLU A 320 14.37 -10.81 -16.04
C GLU A 320 14.66 -10.82 -17.54
N GLN A 321 15.44 -11.79 -18.04
CA GLN A 321 15.72 -11.92 -19.48
C GLN A 321 14.46 -12.20 -20.29
N THR A 322 13.60 -13.09 -19.80
CA THR A 322 12.32 -13.42 -20.41
C THR A 322 11.41 -12.19 -20.46
N GLY A 323 11.29 -11.45 -19.37
CA GLY A 323 10.51 -10.21 -19.33
C GLY A 323 11.04 -9.13 -20.29
N VAL A 324 12.36 -8.99 -20.43
CA VAL A 324 12.96 -8.08 -21.41
C VAL A 324 12.65 -8.52 -22.85
N TYR A 325 12.72 -9.82 -23.13
CA TYR A 325 12.36 -10.37 -24.43
C TYR A 325 10.89 -10.09 -24.77
N LEU A 326 9.96 -10.40 -23.86
CA LEU A 326 8.51 -10.21 -24.07
C LEU A 326 8.16 -8.73 -24.31
N ARG A 327 8.70 -7.79 -23.52
CA ARG A 327 8.48 -6.35 -23.75
C ARG A 327 9.03 -5.89 -25.10
N ARG A 328 10.16 -6.45 -25.53
CA ARG A 328 10.75 -6.15 -26.85
C ARG A 328 9.93 -6.73 -28.00
N ASP A 329 9.35 -7.91 -27.81
CA ASP A 329 8.51 -8.58 -28.79
C ASP A 329 7.17 -7.86 -28.97
N GLN A 330 6.52 -7.45 -27.87
CA GLN A 330 5.32 -6.59 -27.91
C GLN A 330 5.57 -5.26 -28.64
N ALA A 331 6.77 -4.69 -28.48
CA ALA A 331 7.18 -3.49 -29.20
C ALA A 331 7.45 -3.74 -30.70
N ARG A 332 7.57 -5.00 -31.15
CA ARG A 332 7.97 -5.39 -32.51
C ARG A 332 6.87 -5.99 -33.39
N SER A 333 5.84 -6.63 -32.82
CA SER A 333 4.87 -7.44 -33.61
C SER A 333 4.34 -6.69 -34.85
N GLU A 334 4.31 -7.36 -35.99
CA GLU A 334 4.50 -6.75 -37.30
C GLU A 334 3.30 -5.92 -37.82
N ASP A 335 3.59 -4.88 -38.61
CA ASP A 335 2.64 -4.19 -39.51
C ASP A 335 2.26 -5.08 -40.73
N ASN A 336 2.31 -6.42 -40.58
CA ASN A 336 2.13 -7.40 -41.66
C ASN A 336 0.80 -8.13 -41.51
N ASP A 337 -0.33 -7.48 -41.80
CA ASP A 337 -1.59 -8.17 -42.19
C ASP A 337 -2.65 -7.18 -42.70
N PHE A 338 -2.22 -6.15 -43.43
CA PHE A 338 -3.08 -5.47 -44.40
C PHE A 338 -2.30 -5.37 -45.72
N GLU A 339 -1.92 -6.52 -46.27
CA GLU A 339 -1.84 -6.58 -47.72
C GLU A 339 -3.28 -6.45 -48.22
N ASP A 340 -3.54 -5.33 -48.89
CA ASP A 340 -4.72 -5.07 -49.69
C ASP A 340 -5.07 -6.33 -50.51
N ASP A 341 -6.13 -7.04 -50.15
CA ASP A 341 -6.91 -7.82 -51.11
C ASP A 341 -7.67 -6.81 -52.01
N GLU A 342 -6.92 -6.03 -52.79
CA GLU A 342 -7.39 -5.51 -54.06
C GLU A 342 -7.40 -6.68 -55.06
N ASP A 343 -8.46 -7.50 -55.01
CA ASP A 343 -8.85 -8.31 -56.16
C ASP A 343 -10.37 -8.38 -56.29
N ASN A 344 -10.91 -7.25 -56.75
CA ASN A 344 -11.68 -7.17 -57.98
C ASN A 344 -12.30 -8.49 -58.49
N SER A 345 -13.59 -8.71 -58.22
CA SER A 345 -14.40 -9.54 -59.13
C SER A 345 -15.82 -8.99 -59.25
N ASP A 346 -16.08 -8.41 -60.42
CA ASP A 346 -17.38 -8.09 -60.99
C ASP A 346 -18.44 -9.16 -60.68
N TYR A 347 -19.54 -8.74 -60.06
CA TYR A 347 -20.81 -9.43 -60.24
C TYR A 347 -21.67 -8.60 -61.19
N ASP A 348 -21.64 -9.03 -62.45
CA ASP A 348 -22.62 -8.66 -63.48
C ASP A 348 -24.05 -9.06 -63.08
N PHE A 349 -24.99 -8.26 -63.58
CA PHE A 349 -26.45 -8.23 -63.33
C PHE A 349 -27.23 -9.55 -63.48
#